data_AF-Q0P953-F1
#
_entry.id   AF-Q0P953-F1
#
_cell.length_a   1.000
_cell.length_b   1.000
_cell.length_c   1.000
_cell.angle_alpha   90.00
_cell.angle_beta   90.00
_cell.angle_gamma   90.00
#
_symmetry.space_group_name_H-M   'P 1'
#
loop_
_entity.id
_entity.type
_entity.pdbx_description
1 polymer ?
#
loop_
_entity_poly.entity_id
_entity_poly.type
_entity_poly.pdbx_seq_one_letter_code
_entity_poly.pdbx_strand_id
1 'polypeptide(L)' 'MIYILEFFKGASLALMLFGALFFFFKYNSFFYLCLGIIPGLLLSLIFVLLIENHKLKNENKLR' A
#
# COMPACT_ATOMS: atom_id res chain seq x y z
N MET A 1 -0.35 -1.71 -17.84
CA MET A 1 -0.67 -2.39 -16.57
C MET A 1 0.21 -1.91 -15.42
N ILE A 2 1.54 -1.82 -15.59
CA ILE A 2 2.44 -1.42 -14.50
C ILE A 2 2.12 -0.04 -13.88
N TYR A 3 1.79 0.98 -14.70
CA TYR A 3 1.42 2.31 -14.22
C TYR A 3 0.20 2.32 -13.28
N ILE A 4 -0.78 1.45 -13.55
CA ILE A 4 -1.97 1.31 -12.69
C ILE A 4 -1.58 0.73 -11.34
N LEU A 5 -0.71 -0.28 -11.32
CA LEU A 5 -0.20 -0.88 -10.09
C LEU A 5 0.64 0.12 -9.27
N GLU A 6 1.46 0.93 -9.94
CA GLU A 6 2.23 1.99 -9.29
C GLU A 6 1.32 3.09 -8.70
N PHE A 7 0.26 3.46 -9.42
CA PHE A 7 -0.77 4.36 -8.88
C PHE A 7 -1.42 3.79 -7.62
N PHE A 8 -1.82 2.51 -7.65
CA PHE A 8 -2.43 1.86 -6.49
C PHE A 8 -1.45 1.69 -5.32
N LYS A 9 -0.17 1.45 -5.58
CA LYS A 9 0.88 1.51 -4.55
C LYS A 9 0.88 2.89 -3.88
N GLY A 10 0.86 3.97 -4.66
CA GLY A 10 0.75 5.34 -4.12
C GLY A 10 -0.54 5.57 -3.32
N ALA A 11 -1.68 5.15 -3.86
CA ALA A 11 -2.98 5.26 -3.20
C ALA A 11 -3.03 4.50 -1.86
N SER A 12 -2.40 3.32 -1.78
CA SER A 12 -2.31 2.54 -0.55
C SER A 12 -1.48 3.25 0.54
N LEU A 13 -0.39 3.91 0.16
CA LEU A 13 0.43 4.72 1.07
C LEU A 13 -0.33 5.96 1.55
N ALA A 14 -1.06 6.62 0.65
CA ALA A 14 -1.94 7.73 1.02
C ALA A 14 -3.02 7.26 2.01
N LEU A 15 -3.68 6.13 1.73
CA LEU A 15 -4.69 5.56 2.62
C LEU A 15 -4.11 5.18 3.99
N MET A 16 -2.88 4.68 4.03
CA MET A 16 -2.15 4.42 5.28
C MET A 16 -1.98 5.70 6.10
N LEU A 17 -1.48 6.78 5.49
CA LEU A 17 -1.23 8.05 6.17
C LEU A 17 -2.52 8.73 6.61
N PHE A 18 -3.49 8.90 5.70
CA PHE A 18 -4.76 9.54 6.00
C PHE A 18 -5.60 8.71 6.97
N GLY A 19 -5.61 7.39 6.83
CA GLY A 19 -6.28 6.48 7.76
C GLY A 19 -5.68 6.58 9.16
N ALA A 20 -4.36 6.46 9.29
CA ALA A 20 -3.67 6.57 10.57
C ALA A 20 -3.91 7.93 11.25
N LEU A 21 -3.82 9.03 10.50
CA LEU A 21 -4.10 10.37 11.02
C LEU A 21 -5.57 10.52 11.43
N PHE A 22 -6.52 10.06 10.60
CA PHE A 22 -7.95 10.11 10.93
C PHE A 22 -8.27 9.36 12.23
N PHE A 23 -7.74 8.15 12.37
CA PHE A 23 -7.90 7.35 13.58
C PHE A 23 -7.22 7.99 14.81
N PHE A 24 -6.03 8.55 14.63
CA PHE A 24 -5.32 9.27 15.69
C PHE A 24 -6.12 10.49 16.17
N PHE A 25 -6.60 11.35 15.27
CA PHE A 25 -7.37 12.53 15.65
C PHE A 25 -8.75 12.19 16.24
N LYS A 26 -9.39 11.11 15.77
CA LYS A 26 -10.71 10.70 16.26
C LYS A 26 -10.68 10.11 17.68
N TYR A 27 -9.66 9.31 18.00
CA TYR A 27 -9.59 8.59 19.27
C TYR A 27 -8.51 9.14 20.22
N ASN A 28 -7.69 10.10 19.76
CA ASN A 28 -6.58 10.72 20.48
C ASN A 28 -5.66 9.70 21.17
N SER A 29 -5.44 8.56 20.53
CA SER A 29 -4.67 7.45 21.10
C SER A 29 -3.76 6.84 20.06
N PHE A 30 -2.51 6.64 20.47
CA PHE A 30 -1.46 6.06 19.64
C PHE A 30 -1.80 4.64 19.17
N PHE A 31 -2.59 3.89 19.95
CA PHE A 31 -3.04 2.56 19.56
C PHE A 31 -3.85 2.59 18.26
N TYR A 32 -4.73 3.59 18.10
CA TYR A 32 -5.53 3.75 16.89
C TYR A 32 -4.72 4.23 15.68
N LEU A 33 -3.62 4.96 15.93
CA LEU A 33 -2.65 5.28 14.89
C LEU A 33 -2.04 3.99 14.32
N CYS A 34 -1.58 3.07 15.18
CA CYS A 34 -1.05 1.78 14.75
C CYS A 34 -2.09 0.95 13.98
N LEU A 35 -3.33 0.90 14.48
CA LEU A 35 -4.42 0.20 13.79
C LEU A 35 -4.70 0.75 12.39
N GLY A 36 -4.61 2.07 12.20
CA GLY A 36 -4.79 2.69 10.89
C GLY A 36 -3.65 2.39 9.91
N ILE A 37 -2.44 2.15 10.39
CA ILE A 37 -1.27 1.82 9.56
C ILE A 37 -1.39 0.41 8.99
N ILE A 38 -1.79 -0.58 9.80
CA ILE A 38 -1.81 -2.00 9.43
C ILE A 38 -2.47 -2.28 8.07
N PRO A 39 -3.72 -1.85 7.79
CA PRO A 39 -4.37 -2.14 6.52
C PRO A 39 -3.68 -1.44 5.34
N GLY A 40 -3.21 -0.20 5.53
CA GLY A 40 -2.50 0.53 4.49
C GLY A 40 -1.15 -0.11 4.15
N LEU A 41 -0.42 -0.58 5.16
CA LEU A 41 0.84 -1.29 4.99
C LEU A 41 0.64 -2.64 4.29
N LEU A 42 -0.37 -3.41 4.70
CA LEU A 42 -0.73 -4.68 4.04
C LEU A 42 -1.07 -4.46 2.57
N LEU A 43 -1.87 -3.44 2.27
CA LEU A 43 -2.25 -3.10 0.91
C LEU A 43 -1.05 -2.65 0.07
N SER A 44 -0.14 -1.87 0.66
CA SER A 44 1.10 -1.45 -0.01
C SER A 44 1.99 -2.64 -0.35
N LEU A 45 2.15 -3.60 0.57
CA LEU A 45 2.90 -4.84 0.32
C LEU A 45 2.30 -5.65 -0.82
N ILE A 46 0.97 -5.79 -0.88
CA ILE A 46 0.29 -6.49 -1.98
C ILE A 46 0.62 -5.83 -3.32
N PHE A 47 0.55 -4.50 -3.42
CA PHE A 47 0.88 -3.82 -4.67
C PHE A 47 2.36 -3.92 -5.04
N VAL A 48 3.27 -3.89 -4.06
CA VAL A 48 4.70 -4.13 -4.31
C VAL A 48 4.92 -5.52 -4.90
N LEU A 49 4.34 -6.57 -4.29
CA LEU A 49 4.44 -7.94 -4.79
C LEU A 49 3.84 -8.11 -6.19
N LEU A 50 2.70 -7.45 -6.47
CA LEU A 50 2.09 -7.48 -7.80
C LEU A 50 2.97 -6.81 -8.86
N ILE A 51 3.59 -5.67 -8.53
CA ILE A 51 4.52 -4.98 -9.43
C ILE A 51 5.74 -5.85 -9.71
N GLU A 52 6.33 -6.45 -8.68
CA GLU A 52 7.49 -7.33 -8.79
C GLU A 52 7.17 -8.57 -9.62
N ASN A 53 6.05 -9.25 -9.33
CA ASN A 53 5.59 -10.39 -10.11
C ASN A 53 5.33 -10.01 -11.58
N HIS A 54 4.76 -8.83 -11.84
CA HIS A 54 4.56 -8.34 -13.19
C HIS A 54 5.88 -8.08 -13.93
N LYS A 55 6.90 -7.54 -13.25
CA LYS A 55 8.25 -7.35 -13.82
C LYS A 55 8.90 -8.70 -14.16
N LEU A 56 8.91 -9.64 -13.22
CA LEU A 56 9.45 -10.99 -13.42
C LEU A 56 8.76 -11.74 -14.57
N LYS A 57 7.44 -11.60 -14.70
CA LYS A 57 6.69 -12.20 -15.81
C LYS A 57 7.06 -11.60 -17.16
N ASN A 58 7.40 -10.32 -17.22
CA ASN A 58 7.83 -9.69 -18.46
C ASN A 58 9.26 -10.08 -18.83
N GLU A 59 10.15 -10.21 -17.84
CA GLU A 59 11.53 -10.70 -18.05
C GLU A 59 11.54 -12.16 -18.52
N ASN A 60 10.72 -13.03 -17.92
CA ASN A 60 10.60 -14.43 -18.33
C ASN A 60 9.90 -14.64 -19.68
N LYS A 61 9.19 -13.64 -20.20
CA LYS A 61 8.63 -13.67 -21.57
C LYS A 61 9.63 -13.22 -22.63
N LEU A 62 10.68 -12.50 -22.21
CA LEU A 62 11.75 -12.01 -23.08
C LEU A 62 12.92 -13.01 -23.18
N ARG A 63 12.96 -14.02 -22.32
CA ARG A 63 13.83 -15.20 -22.41
C ARG A 63 13.10 -16.34 -23.09
#